data_AF-A0A448SYP0-F1
#
_entry.id   AF-A0A448SYP0-F1
#
_cell.length_a   1.000
_cell.length_b   1.000
_cell.length_c   1.000
_cell.angle_alpha   90.00
_cell.angle_beta   90.00
_cell.angle_gamma   90.00
#
_symmetry.space_group_name_H-M   'P 1'
#
loop_
_entity.id
_entity.type
_entity.pdbx_description
1 polymer ?
#
loop_
_entity_poly.entity_id
_entity_poly.type
_entity_poly.pdbx_seq_one_letter_code
_entity_poly.pdbx_strand_id
1 'polypeptide(L)'
;MVATILAGMLYGLDTELPLPEPVTGNGLEQEGLPFPIRQSDALYEFEHQHELTHYLGERFSQVYHACKMGELMQFERLVTETEIDWMLKNA
;
A
#
# COMPACT_ATOMS: atom_id res chain seq x y z
N MET A 1 9.35 -0.62 7.57
CA MET A 1 9.25 -2.06 7.24
C MET A 1 9.22 -2.93 8.49
N VAL A 2 10.31 -3.11 9.25
CA VAL A 2 10.32 -4.00 10.44
C VAL A 2 9.25 -3.60 11.47
N ALA A 3 9.15 -2.31 11.81
CA ALA A 3 8.12 -1.81 12.72
C ALA A 3 6.68 -2.12 12.25
N THR A 4 6.42 -1.98 10.95
CA THR A 4 5.11 -2.29 10.32
C THR A 4 4.76 -3.78 10.44
N ILE A 5 5.72 -4.67 10.18
CA ILE A 5 5.51 -6.13 10.29
C ILE A 5 5.25 -6.51 11.75
N LEU A 6 6.06 -6.00 12.67
CA LEU A 6 5.89 -6.26 14.10
C LEU A 6 4.57 -5.70 14.63
N ALA A 7 4.12 -4.53 14.17
CA ALA A 7 2.81 -3.99 14.51
C ALA A 7 1.67 -4.93 14.08
N GLY A 8 1.72 -5.48 12.87
CA GLY A 8 0.74 -6.45 12.40
C GLY A 8 0.76 -7.76 13.19
N MET A 9 1.95 -8.27 13.52
CA MET A 9 2.09 -9.47 14.36
C MET A 9 1.56 -9.23 15.76
N LEU A 10 1.92 -8.11 16.40
CA LEU A 10 1.45 -7.75 17.72
C LEU A 10 -0.08 -7.59 17.74
N TYR A 11 -0.64 -6.87 16.76
CA TYR A 11 -2.08 -6.73 16.63
C TYR A 11 -2.79 -8.08 16.56
N GLY A 12 -2.29 -9.01 15.73
CA GLY A 12 -2.88 -10.36 15.61
C GLY A 12 -2.64 -11.28 16.81
N LEU A 13 -1.67 -10.99 17.68
CA LEU A 13 -1.49 -11.71 18.95
C LEU A 13 -2.39 -11.14 20.06
N ASP A 14 -2.62 -9.82 20.05
CA ASP A 14 -3.48 -9.12 21.01
C ASP A 14 -4.98 -9.24 20.69
N THR A 15 -5.32 -9.63 19.45
CA THR A 15 -6.70 -9.79 18.98
C THR A 15 -6.95 -11.21 18.51
N GLU A 16 -8.10 -11.79 18.86
CA GLU A 16 -8.50 -13.14 18.42
C GLU A 16 -9.02 -13.10 16.96
N LEU A 17 -8.13 -12.83 16.01
CA LEU A 17 -8.47 -12.81 14.59
C LEU A 17 -8.52 -14.24 14.02
N PRO A 18 -9.58 -14.61 13.28
CA PRO A 18 -9.63 -15.89 12.60
C PRO A 18 -8.55 -15.94 11.52
N LEU A 19 -7.74 -16.99 11.52
CA LEU A 19 -6.83 -17.28 10.42
C LEU A 19 -7.63 -17.92 9.27
N PRO A 20 -7.47 -17.44 8.03
CA PRO A 20 -8.04 -18.12 6.88
C PRO A 20 -7.37 -19.49 6.70
N GLU A 21 -8.04 -20.39 5.98
CA GLU A 21 -7.46 -21.67 5.62
C GLU A 21 -6.16 -21.48 4.81
N PRO A 22 -5.13 -22.31 5.02
CA PRO A 22 -3.89 -22.21 4.28
C PRO A 22 -4.13 -22.36 2.78
N VAL A 23 -3.56 -21.44 2.00
CA VAL A 23 -3.55 -21.58 0.54
C VAL A 23 -2.61 -22.72 0.15
N THR A 24 -3.12 -23.65 -0.66
CA THR A 24 -2.33 -24.79 -1.18
C THR A 24 -2.20 -24.72 -2.71
N GLY A 25 -1.05 -25.12 -3.25
CA GLY A 25 -0.80 -25.11 -4.70
C GLY A 25 -0.24 -23.77 -5.22
N ASN A 26 -0.55 -23.42 -6.48
CA ASN A 26 -0.04 -22.22 -7.14
C ASN A 26 -0.84 -20.98 -6.71
N GLY A 27 -0.23 -20.08 -5.94
CA GLY A 27 -0.86 -18.85 -5.44
C GLY A 27 -1.35 -17.88 -6.53
N LEU A 28 -0.87 -17.99 -7.78
CA LEU A 28 -1.35 -17.17 -8.90
C LEU A 28 -2.73 -17.61 -9.43
N GLU A 29 -3.14 -18.84 -9.12
CA GLU A 29 -4.43 -19.42 -9.55
C GLU A 29 -5.50 -19.33 -8.44
N GLN A 30 -5.15 -18.74 -7.29
CA GLN A 30 -6.00 -18.72 -6.11
C GLN A 30 -6.75 -17.40 -6.01
N GLU A 31 -7.98 -17.46 -5.53
CA GLU A 31 -8.73 -16.26 -5.15
C GLU A 31 -8.18 -15.69 -3.84
N GLY A 32 -8.06 -14.36 -3.76
CA GLY A 32 -7.55 -13.67 -2.59
C GLY A 32 -7.82 -12.18 -2.64
N LEU A 33 -7.60 -11.50 -1.51
CA LEU A 33 -7.67 -10.04 -1.46
C LEU A 33 -6.46 -9.46 -2.22
N PRO A 34 -6.67 -8.66 -3.28
CA PRO A 34 -5.57 -8.09 -4.02
C PRO A 34 -4.84 -7.04 -3.18
N PHE A 35 -3.51 -7.04 -3.24
CA PHE A 35 -2.75 -5.93 -2.70
C PHE A 35 -2.94 -4.68 -3.57
N PRO A 36 -2.84 -3.47 -2.98
CA PRO A 36 -2.77 -2.25 -3.75
C PRO A 36 -1.62 -2.31 -4.77
N ILE A 37 -1.95 -2.13 -6.04
CA ILE A 37 -0.97 -2.15 -7.14
C ILE A 37 -0.48 -0.75 -7.52
N ARG A 38 -1.18 0.30 -7.06
CA ARG A 38 -0.75 1.70 -7.19
C ARG A 38 -0.35 2.23 -5.82
N GLN A 39 0.66 3.10 -5.81
CA GLN A 39 1.06 3.80 -4.60
C GLN A 39 -0.05 4.71 -4.06
N SER A 40 -0.89 5.29 -4.92
CA SER A 40 -2.09 6.05 -4.51
C SER A 40 -2.99 5.24 -3.59
N ASP A 41 -3.25 4.00 -3.99
CA ASP A 41 -4.17 3.10 -3.30
C ASP A 41 -3.54 2.62 -1.99
N ALA A 42 -2.24 2.31 -2.01
CA ALA A 42 -1.51 1.96 -0.79
C ALA A 42 -1.47 3.10 0.25
N LEU A 43 -1.36 4.36 -0.20
CA LEU A 43 -1.38 5.52 0.70
C LEU A 43 -2.78 5.78 1.25
N TYR A 44 -3.82 5.59 0.43
CA TYR A 44 -5.21 5.64 0.88
C TYR A 44 -5.47 4.59 1.96
N GLU A 45 -5.11 3.32 1.73
CA GLU A 45 -5.27 2.25 2.73
C GLU A 45 -4.47 2.55 4.01
N PHE A 46 -3.26 3.10 3.88
CA PHE A 46 -2.43 3.47 5.03
C PHE A 46 -3.07 4.57 5.89
N GLU A 47 -3.65 5.60 5.27
CA GLU A 47 -4.33 6.69 6.00
C GLU A 47 -5.56 6.21 6.77
N HIS A 48 -6.26 5.20 6.24
CA HIS A 48 -7.47 4.64 6.86
C HIS A 48 -7.19 3.48 7.83
N GLN A 49 -5.94 3.00 7.92
CA GLN A 49 -5.59 1.89 8.80
C GLN A 49 -5.23 2.37 10.22
N HIS A 50 -6.25 2.45 11.08
CA HIS A 50 -6.12 3.03 12.42
C HIS A 50 -5.14 2.28 13.32
N GLU A 51 -5.17 0.95 13.31
CA GLU A 51 -4.34 0.10 14.16
C GLU A 51 -2.87 0.27 13.81
N LEU A 52 -2.56 0.26 12.51
CA LEU A 52 -1.18 0.44 12.05
C LEU A 52 -0.65 1.83 12.40
N THR A 53 -1.45 2.87 12.17
CA THR A 53 -1.05 4.25 12.45
C THR A 53 -0.91 4.52 13.95
N HIS A 54 -1.69 3.83 14.79
CA HIS A 54 -1.54 3.81 16.24
C HIS A 54 -0.18 3.23 16.67
N TYR A 55 0.16 2.01 16.20
CA TYR A 55 1.44 1.37 16.57
C TYR A 55 2.67 2.12 16.04
N LEU A 56 2.59 2.71 14.84
CA LEU A 56 3.68 3.51 14.28
C LEU A 56 3.79 4.90 14.91
N GLY A 57 2.74 5.34 15.59
CA GLY A 57 2.59 6.67 16.17
C GLY A 57 2.01 7.67 15.17
N GLU A 58 1.03 8.45 15.62
CA GLU A 58 0.28 9.39 14.78
C GLU A 58 1.19 10.40 14.06
N ARG A 59 2.14 11.00 14.79
CA ARG A 59 3.06 11.98 14.22
C ARG A 59 3.93 11.39 13.12
N PHE A 60 4.46 10.19 13.32
CA PHE A 60 5.27 9.53 12.29
C PHE A 60 4.41 9.22 11.06
N SER A 61 3.22 8.66 11.28
CA SER A 61 2.29 8.29 10.21
C SER A 61 1.88 9.49 9.36
N GLN A 62 1.54 10.62 9.99
CA GLN A 62 1.21 11.88 9.31
C GLN A 62 2.37 12.39 8.44
N VAL A 63 3.59 12.43 8.99
CA VAL A 63 4.77 12.92 8.25
C VAL A 63 5.11 11.98 7.09
N TYR A 64 5.09 10.67 7.33
CA TYR A 64 5.34 9.66 6.29
C TYR A 64 4.32 9.79 5.15
N HIS A 65 3.03 9.86 5.47
CA HIS A 65 1.96 10.01 4.49
C HIS A 65 2.13 11.28 3.65
N ALA A 66 2.37 12.43 4.30
CA ALA A 66 2.57 13.70 3.62
C ALA A 66 3.78 13.67 2.66
N CYS A 67 4.91 13.10 3.09
CA CYS A 67 6.07 12.93 2.23
C CYS A 67 5.76 12.06 1.01
N LYS A 68 5.12 10.90 1.22
CA LYS A 68 4.82 9.95 0.14
C LYS A 68 3.76 10.45 -0.83
N MET A 69 2.79 11.22 -0.37
CA MET A 69 1.86 11.94 -1.23
C MET A 69 2.58 13.00 -2.05
N GLY A 70 3.49 13.76 -1.45
CA GLY A 70 4.30 14.76 -2.17
C GLY A 70 5.20 14.13 -3.24
N GLU A 71 5.80 12.97 -2.97
CA GLU A 71 6.55 12.18 -3.95
C GLU A 71 5.65 11.68 -5.08
N LEU A 72 4.47 11.12 -4.76
CA LEU A 72 3.51 10.63 -5.75
C LEU A 72 3.03 11.74 -6.68
N MET A 73 2.65 12.90 -6.13
CA MET A 73 2.22 14.05 -6.94
C MET A 73 3.34 14.55 -7.86
N GLN A 74 4.61 14.45 -7.45
CA GLN A 74 5.74 14.78 -8.33
C GLN A 74 5.89 13.79 -9.47
N PHE A 75 5.78 12.49 -9.17
CA PHE A 75 5.83 11.43 -10.16
C PHE A 75 4.71 11.55 -11.21
N GLU A 76 3.47 11.76 -10.77
CA GLU A 76 2.29 11.82 -11.66
C GLU A 76 2.25 13.07 -12.55
N ARG A 77 3.09 14.08 -12.29
CA ARG A 77 3.23 15.26 -13.17
C ARG A 77 4.20 15.03 -14.33
N LEU A 78 4.97 13.95 -14.30
CA LEU A 78 5.93 13.65 -15.37
C LEU A 78 5.20 13.03 -16.55
N VAL A 79 5.42 13.60 -17.74
CA VAL A 79 5.02 12.95 -19.00
C VAL A 79 6.16 12.05 -19.44
N THR A 80 5.88 10.77 -19.56
CA THR A 80 6.85 9.75 -19.95
C THR A 80 7.06 9.72 -21.47
N GLU A 81 8.22 9.24 -21.91
CA GLU A 81 8.48 9.05 -23.35
C GLU A 81 7.43 8.15 -24.01
N THR A 82 6.95 7.12 -23.30
CA THR A 82 5.90 6.23 -23.78
C THR A 82 4.58 6.97 -24.04
N GLU A 83 4.20 7.89 -23.16
CA GLU A 83 2.99 8.70 -23.34
C GLU A 83 3.13 9.66 -24.52
N ILE A 84 4.30 10.30 -24.66
CA ILE A 84 4.61 11.16 -25.81
C ILE A 84 4.52 10.36 -27.11
N ASP A 85 5.16 9.19 -27.16
CA ASP A 85 5.16 8.30 -28.31
C ASP A 85 3.74 7.89 -28.71
N TRP A 86 2.89 7.54 -27.75
CA TRP A 86 1.52 7.13 -28.01
C TRP A 86 0.65 8.30 -28.49
N MET A 87 0.78 9.48 -27.87
CA MET A 87 0.04 10.67 -28.26
C MET A 87 0.44 11.16 -29.66
N LEU A 88 1.72 11.10 -30.02
CA LEU A 88 2.21 11.56 -31.33
C LEU A 88 2.01 10.53 -32.46
N LYS A 89 1.99 9.22 -32.17
CA LYS A 89 1.69 8.18 -33.17
C LYS A 89 0.21 8.10 -33.52
N ASN A 90 -0.67 8.59 -32.65
CA ASN A 90 -2.12 8.58 -32.84
C ASN A 90 -2.73 9.98 -33.08
N ALA A 91 -1.88 11.00 -33.32
CA ALA A 91 -2.29 12.36 -33.69
C ALA A 91 -2.40 12.56 -35.21
#